data_AF-K9PWG0-F1
#
_entry.id   AF-K9PWG0-F1
#
_cell.length_a   1.000
_cell.length_b   1.000
_cell.length_c   1.000
_cell.angle_alpha   90.00
_cell.angle_beta   90.00
_cell.angle_gamma   90.00
#
_symmetry.space_group_name_H-M   'P 1'
#
loop_
_entity.id
_entity.type
_entity.pdbx_description
1 polymer ?
#
loop_
_entity_poly.entity_id
_entity_poly.type
_entity_poly.pdbx_seq_one_letter_code
_entity_poly.pdbx_strand_id
1 'polypeptide(L)'
;MKSFSIKFAAIVLGAMAISATALGMSSRADEMADCPDVFEGVNLSVQQEAKLWNLEDNLDAQIDSIFPLSEAEEMKIEQLEVQYEGQFESILSAQQLQQIEALDEEIDQQLMAIVPEWFEEEEKEPVLTQAQIQKIDALDQEYEESFQKILTTEQKQKIDSLEYQLDEEIEALLPKPTESQEEQIIAAEEAFEAEVGQLLTPQQLEVVEQNLACEWSEDE
;
A
#
# COMPACT_ATOMS: atom_id res chain seq x y z
N MET A 1 28.46 2.59 -20.44
CA MET A 1 28.33 2.24 -19.01
C MET A 1 26.97 2.74 -18.61
N LYS A 2 25.96 1.87 -18.69
CA LYS A 2 24.58 2.23 -18.40
C LYS A 2 24.39 2.06 -16.89
N SER A 3 23.90 3.13 -16.27
CA SER A 3 23.53 3.26 -14.86
C SER A 3 22.77 2.02 -14.39
N PHE A 4 23.27 1.35 -13.35
CA PHE A 4 22.71 0.15 -12.75
C PHE A 4 22.20 0.42 -11.32
N SER A 5 21.94 1.68 -10.96
CA SER A 5 21.66 2.08 -9.57
C SER A 5 20.47 3.06 -9.46
N ILE A 6 19.35 2.74 -10.09
CA ILE A 6 18.07 3.45 -9.86
C ILE A 6 16.97 2.48 -9.39
N LYS A 7 17.13 1.17 -9.59
CA LYS A 7 16.15 0.16 -9.13
C LYS A 7 16.23 -0.19 -7.63
N PHE A 8 17.28 0.26 -6.92
CA PHE A 8 17.46 -0.05 -5.50
C PHE A 8 16.75 0.92 -4.53
N ALA A 9 16.26 2.07 -5.01
CA ALA A 9 15.46 2.98 -4.19
C ALA A 9 13.95 2.64 -4.25
N ALA A 10 13.48 2.08 -5.36
CA ALA A 10 12.07 1.70 -5.52
C ALA A 10 11.66 0.44 -4.74
N ILE A 11 12.62 -0.40 -4.32
CA ILE A 11 12.35 -1.61 -3.54
C ILE A 11 12.34 -1.31 -2.03
N VAL A 12 13.02 -0.26 -1.58
CA VAL A 12 12.98 0.21 -0.18
C VAL A 12 11.79 1.15 0.07
N LEU A 13 11.32 1.87 -0.96
CA LEU A 13 10.07 2.65 -0.90
C LEU A 13 8.81 1.81 -1.22
N GLY A 14 8.97 0.64 -1.82
CA GLY A 14 7.88 -0.34 -2.03
C GLY A 14 7.48 -1.12 -0.77
N ALA A 15 8.13 -0.88 0.36
CA ALA A 15 7.82 -1.48 1.66
C ALA A 15 7.08 -0.52 2.62
N MET A 16 6.67 0.66 2.16
CA MET A 16 5.86 1.61 2.93
C MET A 16 4.67 2.10 2.12
N ALA A 17 3.82 1.15 1.73
CA ALA A 17 2.41 1.43 1.49
C ALA A 17 1.63 0.14 1.73
N ILE A 18 0.80 0.17 2.79
CA ILE A 18 -0.29 -0.75 3.09
C ILE A 18 0.11 -2.06 3.80
N SER A 19 0.40 -1.94 5.09
CA SER A 19 -0.47 -2.60 6.07
C SER A 19 -0.58 -1.71 7.30
N ALA A 20 -1.56 -0.82 7.25
CA ALA A 20 -2.23 -0.38 8.46
C ALA A 20 -2.88 -1.62 9.09
N THR A 21 -2.16 -2.30 9.98
CA THR A 21 -2.79 -3.14 11.01
C THR A 21 -1.84 -3.40 12.16
N ALA A 22 -2.25 -2.87 13.32
CA ALA A 22 -1.87 -3.27 14.67
C ALA A 22 -0.44 -2.95 15.15
N LEU A 23 -0.30 -1.71 15.62
CA LEU A 23 0.46 -1.37 16.83
C LEU A 23 0.00 -2.23 18.02
N GLY A 24 0.64 -3.38 18.21
CA GLY A 24 0.50 -4.20 19.40
C GLY A 24 1.53 -3.84 20.47
N MET A 25 1.29 -2.76 21.25
CA MET A 25 1.42 -2.74 22.72
C MET A 25 1.37 -1.32 23.30
N SER A 26 0.22 -0.89 23.82
CA SER A 26 -0.04 -1.04 25.27
C SER A 26 -1.40 -0.50 25.72
N SER A 27 -1.99 -1.27 26.64
CA SER A 27 -2.99 -0.86 27.65
C SER A 27 -4.40 -0.51 27.19
N ARG A 28 -5.19 -1.55 26.93
CA ARG A 28 -6.50 -1.81 27.57
C ARG A 28 -7.32 -0.57 27.93
N ALA A 29 -7.95 0.04 26.93
CA ALA A 29 -9.19 0.79 27.06
C ALA A 29 -9.94 0.62 25.73
N ASP A 30 -11.06 -0.08 25.83
CA ASP A 30 -12.05 -0.39 24.79
C ASP A 30 -11.65 -1.42 23.71
N GLU A 31 -12.36 -2.55 23.72
CA GLU A 31 -12.56 -3.41 22.55
C GLU A 31 -13.28 -2.55 21.50
N MET A 32 -12.53 -1.79 20.69
CA MET A 32 -13.01 -1.35 19.39
C MET A 32 -12.89 -2.56 18.47
N ALA A 33 -14.01 -2.98 17.89
CA ALA A 33 -14.00 -4.03 16.89
C ALA A 33 -13.38 -3.41 15.65
N ASP A 34 -12.15 -3.80 15.28
CA ASP A 34 -11.62 -3.46 13.95
C ASP A 34 -12.68 -3.94 12.93
N CYS A 35 -13.25 -2.99 12.20
CA CYS A 35 -14.18 -3.31 11.14
C CYS A 35 -13.43 -4.14 10.08
N PRO A 36 -14.04 -5.23 9.59
CA PRO A 36 -13.42 -6.03 8.54
C PRO A 36 -13.27 -5.19 7.26
N ASP A 37 -12.20 -5.42 6.50
CA ASP A 37 -12.01 -4.76 5.21
C ASP A 37 -13.25 -4.96 4.32
N VAL A 38 -13.51 -4.02 3.40
CA VAL A 38 -14.73 -4.01 2.56
C VAL A 38 -15.00 -5.36 1.87
N PHE A 39 -13.95 -6.09 1.48
CA PHE A 39 -14.05 -7.41 0.85
C PHE A 39 -13.67 -8.60 1.77
N GLU A 40 -13.36 -8.37 3.04
CA GLU A 40 -13.03 -9.45 3.97
C GLU A 40 -14.22 -10.41 4.15
N GLY A 41 -13.95 -11.71 4.07
CA GLY A 41 -14.98 -12.76 4.13
C GLY A 41 -15.79 -12.93 2.83
N VAL A 42 -15.55 -12.10 1.81
CA VAL A 42 -16.15 -12.26 0.48
C VAL A 42 -15.35 -13.31 -0.30
N ASN A 43 -15.98 -14.45 -0.59
CA ASN A 43 -15.34 -15.49 -1.42
C ASN A 43 -15.40 -15.09 -2.89
N LEU A 44 -14.40 -14.35 -3.37
CA LEU A 44 -14.27 -13.93 -4.75
C LEU A 44 -13.66 -15.04 -5.61
N SER A 45 -14.06 -15.12 -6.88
CA SER A 45 -13.31 -15.91 -7.84
C SER A 45 -12.12 -15.12 -8.36
N VAL A 46 -11.06 -15.80 -8.82
CA VAL A 46 -9.88 -15.17 -9.45
C VAL A 46 -10.25 -14.19 -10.57
N GLN A 47 -11.32 -14.48 -11.33
CA GLN A 47 -11.79 -13.58 -12.39
C GLN A 47 -12.53 -12.35 -11.84
N GLN A 48 -13.11 -12.44 -10.65
CA GLN A 48 -13.71 -11.29 -9.96
C GLN A 48 -12.62 -10.44 -9.33
N GLU A 49 -11.68 -11.03 -8.59
CA GLU A 49 -10.52 -10.31 -8.02
C GLU A 49 -9.77 -9.53 -9.10
N ALA A 50 -9.35 -10.20 -10.18
CA ALA A 50 -8.62 -9.53 -11.26
C ALA A 50 -9.42 -8.40 -11.95
N LYS A 51 -10.76 -8.47 -11.91
CA LYS A 51 -11.61 -7.39 -12.43
C LYS A 51 -11.79 -6.26 -11.42
N LEU A 52 -11.86 -6.57 -10.12
CA LEU A 52 -11.90 -5.55 -9.06
C LEU A 52 -10.62 -4.73 -9.06
N TRP A 53 -9.45 -5.39 -9.08
CA TRP A 53 -8.16 -4.71 -9.22
C TRP A 53 -8.12 -3.78 -10.44
N ASN A 54 -8.56 -4.27 -11.61
CA ASN A 54 -8.58 -3.41 -12.80
C ASN A 54 -9.57 -2.24 -12.66
N LEU A 55 -10.69 -2.42 -11.98
CA LEU A 55 -11.65 -1.34 -11.73
C LEU A 55 -11.07 -0.28 -10.79
N GLU A 56 -10.32 -0.71 -9.78
CA GLU A 56 -9.59 0.15 -8.83
C GLU A 56 -8.50 0.94 -9.56
N ASP A 57 -7.64 0.27 -10.33
CA ASP A 57 -6.61 0.93 -11.14
C ASP A 57 -7.21 1.99 -12.09
N ASN A 58 -8.38 1.69 -12.68
CA ASN A 58 -9.08 2.62 -13.57
C ASN A 58 -9.72 3.79 -12.80
N LEU A 59 -10.14 3.59 -11.57
CA LEU A 59 -10.66 4.65 -10.70
C LEU A 59 -9.52 5.58 -10.30
N ASP A 60 -8.40 5.02 -9.84
CA ASP A 60 -7.20 5.77 -9.46
C ASP A 60 -6.69 6.63 -10.63
N ALA A 61 -6.53 6.02 -11.81
CA ALA A 61 -6.11 6.75 -13.01
C ALA A 61 -7.10 7.88 -13.41
N GLN A 62 -8.40 7.71 -13.14
CA GLN A 62 -9.39 8.76 -13.36
C GLN A 62 -9.27 9.87 -12.33
N ILE A 63 -9.11 9.53 -11.05
CA ILE A 63 -8.91 10.49 -9.96
C ILE A 63 -7.64 11.30 -10.21
N ASP A 64 -6.53 10.66 -10.56
CA ASP A 64 -5.27 11.32 -10.94
C ASP A 64 -5.45 12.30 -12.11
N SER A 65 -6.29 11.94 -13.08
CA SER A 65 -6.59 12.83 -14.20
C SER A 65 -7.49 14.01 -13.81
N ILE A 66 -8.40 13.83 -12.85
CA ILE A 66 -9.29 14.88 -12.34
C ILE A 66 -8.51 15.83 -11.43
N PHE A 67 -7.58 15.27 -10.67
CA PHE A 67 -6.88 15.93 -9.58
C PHE A 67 -5.37 15.67 -9.62
N PRO A 68 -4.68 16.15 -10.68
CA PRO A 68 -3.26 15.89 -10.83
C PRO A 68 -2.43 16.73 -9.87
N LEU A 69 -1.38 16.13 -9.32
CA LEU A 69 -0.29 16.87 -8.70
C LEU A 69 0.46 17.68 -9.77
N SER A 70 0.96 18.84 -9.38
CA SER A 70 1.89 19.60 -10.23
C SER A 70 3.30 19.01 -10.13
N GLU A 71 4.09 19.16 -11.20
CA GLU A 71 5.52 18.76 -11.23
C GLU A 71 6.31 19.34 -10.04
N ALA A 72 5.93 20.53 -9.54
CA ALA A 72 6.57 21.15 -8.39
C ALA A 72 6.20 20.45 -7.06
N GLU A 73 4.97 19.97 -6.92
CA GLU A 73 4.51 19.18 -5.77
C GLU A 73 5.14 17.79 -5.80
N GLU A 74 5.12 17.11 -6.95
CA GLU A 74 5.79 15.81 -7.16
C GLU A 74 7.27 15.88 -6.76
N MET A 75 8.03 16.83 -7.33
CA MET A 75 9.44 17.02 -6.96
C MET A 75 9.65 17.33 -5.47
N LYS A 76 8.65 17.94 -4.82
CA LYS A 76 8.75 18.27 -3.39
C LYS A 76 8.50 17.03 -2.55
N ILE A 77 7.55 16.17 -2.93
CA ILE A 77 7.28 14.87 -2.32
C ILE A 77 8.52 13.97 -2.47
N GLU A 78 9.09 13.83 -3.68
CA GLU A 78 10.32 13.07 -3.90
C GLU A 78 11.49 13.55 -2.99
N GLN A 79 11.59 14.87 -2.78
CA GLN A 79 12.60 15.44 -1.88
C GLN A 79 12.36 15.12 -0.41
N LEU A 80 11.10 14.96 0.02
CA LEU A 80 10.75 14.56 1.38
C LEU A 80 11.07 13.09 1.58
N GLU A 81 10.74 12.23 0.61
CA GLU A 81 11.06 10.81 0.63
C GLU A 81 12.57 10.58 0.73
N VAL A 82 13.38 11.23 -0.12
CA VAL A 82 14.85 11.13 -0.04
C VAL A 82 15.40 11.63 1.30
N GLN A 83 14.77 12.63 1.90
CA GLN A 83 15.16 13.10 3.23
C GLN A 83 14.82 12.09 4.31
N TYR A 84 13.63 11.50 4.23
CA TYR A 84 13.18 10.43 5.11
C TYR A 84 14.14 9.23 5.03
N GLU A 85 14.46 8.74 3.82
CA GLU A 85 15.44 7.66 3.61
C GLU A 85 16.78 7.96 4.29
N GLY A 86 17.31 9.17 4.10
CA GLY A 86 18.58 9.57 4.74
C GLY A 86 18.49 9.64 6.27
N GLN A 87 17.34 10.00 6.82
CA GLN A 87 17.11 10.01 8.26
C GLN A 87 16.95 8.58 8.81
N PHE A 88 16.18 7.75 8.12
CA PHE A 88 16.02 6.33 8.41
C PHE A 88 17.37 5.62 8.46
N GLU A 89 18.21 5.76 7.42
CA GLU A 89 19.56 5.18 7.39
C GLU A 89 20.44 5.66 8.54
N SER A 90 20.30 6.93 8.95
CA SER A 90 21.10 7.51 10.03
C SER A 90 20.75 6.96 11.42
N ILE A 91 19.56 6.40 11.59
CA ILE A 91 19.12 5.73 12.82
C ILE A 91 19.73 4.33 12.93
N LEU A 92 20.12 3.74 11.81
CA LEU A 92 20.61 2.38 11.72
C LEU A 92 22.13 2.31 11.86
N SER A 93 22.61 1.19 12.41
CA SER A 93 24.04 0.88 12.37
C SER A 93 24.43 0.28 11.02
N ALA A 94 25.70 0.39 10.65
CA ALA A 94 26.23 -0.25 9.44
C ALA A 94 25.97 -1.76 9.39
N GLN A 95 25.93 -2.44 10.55
CA GLN A 95 25.60 -3.86 10.61
C GLN A 95 24.11 -4.10 10.32
N GLN A 96 23.21 -3.26 10.82
CA GLN A 96 21.77 -3.37 10.54
C GLN A 96 21.47 -3.11 9.08
N LEU A 97 22.11 -2.10 8.47
CA LEU A 97 21.99 -1.83 7.03
C LEU A 97 22.40 -3.04 6.19
N GLN A 98 23.49 -3.72 6.55
CA GLN A 98 23.90 -4.96 5.86
C GLN A 98 22.93 -6.13 6.07
N GLN A 99 22.22 -6.18 7.21
CA GLN A 99 21.21 -7.21 7.46
C GLN A 99 19.95 -6.95 6.65
N ILE A 100 19.57 -5.67 6.48
CA ILE A 100 18.45 -5.26 5.63
C ILE A 100 18.79 -5.55 4.16
N GLU A 101 19.95 -5.11 3.67
CA GLU A 101 20.38 -5.40 2.29
C GLU A 101 20.38 -6.91 1.97
N ALA A 102 20.83 -7.74 2.92
CA ALA A 102 20.79 -9.19 2.75
C ALA A 102 19.36 -9.77 2.79
N LEU A 103 18.46 -9.17 3.58
CA LEU A 103 17.05 -9.53 3.63
C LEU A 103 16.36 -9.16 2.31
N ASP A 104 16.58 -7.94 1.81
CA ASP A 104 16.04 -7.45 0.54
C ASP A 104 16.47 -8.36 -0.62
N GLU A 105 17.76 -8.70 -0.70
CA GLU A 105 18.27 -9.63 -1.72
C GLU A 105 17.64 -11.03 -1.64
N GLU A 106 17.30 -11.50 -0.44
CA GLU A 106 16.63 -12.78 -0.25
C GLU A 106 15.16 -12.72 -0.70
N ILE A 107 14.44 -11.66 -0.35
CA ILE A 107 13.05 -11.44 -0.79
C ILE A 107 12.97 -11.27 -2.30
N ASP A 108 13.85 -10.47 -2.91
CA ASP A 108 13.89 -10.28 -4.36
C ASP A 108 14.05 -11.60 -5.11
N GLN A 109 14.92 -12.49 -4.62
CA GLN A 109 15.11 -13.81 -5.22
C GLN A 109 13.87 -14.69 -5.09
N GLN A 110 13.16 -14.60 -3.97
CA GLN A 110 11.93 -15.33 -3.75
C GLN A 110 10.78 -14.78 -4.61
N LEU A 111 10.61 -13.46 -4.67
CA LEU A 111 9.66 -12.79 -5.55
C LEU A 111 9.90 -13.15 -7.02
N MET A 112 11.16 -13.14 -7.48
CA MET A 112 11.51 -13.56 -8.85
C MET A 112 11.15 -15.03 -9.13
N ALA A 113 11.17 -15.89 -8.12
CA ALA A 113 10.75 -17.27 -8.28
C ALA A 113 9.22 -17.44 -8.29
N ILE A 114 8.48 -16.53 -7.65
CA ILE A 114 7.01 -16.54 -7.59
C ILE A 114 6.40 -15.88 -8.83
N VAL A 115 6.93 -14.71 -9.21
CA VAL A 115 6.46 -13.87 -10.32
C VAL A 115 7.67 -13.41 -11.16
N PRO A 116 8.28 -14.30 -11.95
CA PRO A 116 9.43 -13.93 -12.78
C PRO A 116 9.13 -12.80 -13.76
N GLU A 117 7.87 -12.67 -14.20
CA GLU A 117 7.40 -11.66 -15.12
C GLU A 117 7.59 -10.22 -14.59
N TRP A 118 7.55 -10.00 -13.28
CA TRP A 118 7.84 -8.68 -12.67
C TRP A 118 9.28 -8.20 -12.91
N PHE A 119 10.18 -9.12 -13.23
CA PHE A 119 11.60 -8.83 -13.44
C PHE A 119 12.00 -8.78 -14.92
N GLU A 120 11.05 -8.99 -15.83
CA GLU A 120 11.24 -8.87 -17.27
C GLU A 120 11.11 -7.40 -17.73
N GLU A 121 11.73 -7.03 -18.86
CA GLU A 121 11.66 -5.64 -19.39
C GLU A 121 10.31 -5.32 -20.10
N GLU A 122 9.31 -6.18 -19.98
CA GLU A 122 7.99 -5.97 -20.58
C GLU A 122 7.09 -5.20 -19.59
N GLU A 123 6.57 -4.03 -20.01
CA GLU A 123 5.65 -3.17 -19.23
C GLU A 123 4.23 -3.77 -19.11
N LYS A 124 4.12 -5.09 -18.89
CA LYS A 124 2.83 -5.73 -18.70
C LYS A 124 2.79 -6.34 -17.32
N GLU A 125 1.89 -5.81 -16.49
CA GLU A 125 1.58 -6.41 -15.21
C GLU A 125 1.08 -7.85 -15.39
N PRO A 126 1.74 -8.83 -14.73
CA PRO A 126 1.34 -10.21 -14.82
C PRO A 126 0.04 -10.44 -14.07
N VAL A 127 -0.86 -11.22 -14.68
CA VAL A 127 -2.04 -11.70 -13.98
C VAL A 127 -1.60 -12.80 -13.02
N LEU A 128 -1.60 -12.50 -11.74
CA LEU A 128 -1.21 -13.44 -10.69
C LEU A 128 -2.27 -14.53 -10.48
N THR A 129 -1.82 -15.75 -10.20
CA THR A 129 -2.69 -16.83 -9.71
C THR A 129 -2.90 -16.72 -8.21
N GLN A 130 -4.00 -17.28 -7.68
CA GLN A 130 -4.24 -17.34 -6.22
C GLN A 130 -3.05 -17.88 -5.43
N ALA A 131 -2.39 -18.92 -5.97
CA ALA A 131 -1.25 -19.55 -5.32
C ALA A 131 0.01 -18.69 -5.38
N GLN A 132 0.10 -17.71 -6.29
CA GLN A 132 1.15 -16.69 -6.30
C GLN A 132 0.82 -15.59 -5.30
N ILE A 133 -0.41 -15.05 -5.31
CA ILE A 133 -0.88 -14.04 -4.34
C ILE A 133 -0.62 -14.50 -2.91
N GLN A 134 -1.12 -15.69 -2.53
CA GLN A 134 -0.91 -16.24 -1.19
C GLN A 134 0.57 -16.44 -0.81
N LYS A 135 1.45 -16.63 -1.79
CA LYS A 135 2.89 -16.75 -1.52
C LYS A 135 3.54 -15.38 -1.37
N ILE A 136 3.06 -14.38 -2.09
CA ILE A 136 3.51 -12.99 -1.98
C ILE A 136 3.08 -12.47 -0.60
N ASP A 137 1.83 -12.64 -0.20
CA ASP A 137 1.33 -12.24 1.12
C ASP A 137 2.14 -12.91 2.26
N ALA A 138 2.44 -14.20 2.12
CA ALA A 138 3.24 -14.92 3.11
C ALA A 138 4.71 -14.44 3.15
N LEU A 139 5.26 -14.07 1.99
CA LEU A 139 6.62 -13.57 1.86
C LEU A 139 6.73 -12.14 2.43
N ASP A 140 5.71 -11.32 2.21
CA ASP A 140 5.59 -9.97 2.77
C ASP A 140 5.53 -10.02 4.30
N GLN A 141 4.68 -10.89 4.87
CA GLN A 141 4.66 -11.12 6.31
C GLN A 141 6.02 -11.60 6.85
N GLU A 142 6.71 -12.49 6.14
CA GLU A 142 8.05 -12.97 6.55
C GLU A 142 9.09 -11.85 6.52
N TYR A 143 9.05 -10.99 5.50
CA TYR A 143 9.90 -9.81 5.39
C TYR A 143 9.69 -8.88 6.58
N GLU A 144 8.44 -8.49 6.85
CA GLU A 144 8.09 -7.57 7.93
C GLU A 144 8.52 -8.13 9.29
N GLU A 145 8.19 -9.39 9.58
CA GLU A 145 8.62 -10.03 10.83
C GLU A 145 10.14 -10.09 10.98
N SER A 146 10.88 -10.25 9.88
CA SER A 146 12.34 -10.34 9.88
C SER A 146 12.99 -8.97 10.03
N PHE A 147 12.49 -7.98 9.31
CA PHE A 147 12.88 -6.58 9.41
C PHE A 147 12.68 -6.06 10.85
N GLN A 148 11.51 -6.31 11.43
CA GLN A 148 11.20 -5.94 12.81
C GLN A 148 12.14 -6.56 13.84
N LYS A 149 12.79 -7.70 13.56
CA LYS A 149 13.78 -8.32 14.46
C LYS A 149 15.16 -7.66 14.37
N ILE A 150 15.46 -6.95 13.29
CA ILE A 150 16.73 -6.20 13.11
C ILE A 150 16.73 -4.94 13.98
N LEU A 151 15.56 -4.32 14.16
CA LEU A 151 15.40 -3.04 14.84
C LEU A 151 15.24 -3.18 16.35
N THR A 152 15.83 -2.25 17.10
CA THR A 152 15.53 -2.08 18.52
C THR A 152 14.20 -1.36 18.73
N THR A 153 13.56 -1.52 19.90
CA THR A 153 12.31 -0.82 20.23
C THR A 153 12.43 0.71 20.10
N GLU A 154 13.58 1.28 20.49
CA GLU A 154 13.79 2.73 20.36
C GLU A 154 13.93 3.17 18.90
N GLN A 155 14.53 2.34 18.04
CA GLN A 155 14.63 2.63 16.61
C GLN A 155 13.26 2.58 15.94
N LYS A 156 12.43 1.58 16.26
CA LYS A 156 11.04 1.49 15.78
C LYS A 156 10.25 2.75 16.08
N GLN A 157 10.21 3.15 17.35
CA GLN A 157 9.51 4.38 17.77
C GLN A 157 9.99 5.66 17.05
N LYS A 158 11.28 5.71 16.68
CA LYS A 158 11.81 6.84 15.92
C LYS A 158 11.37 6.77 14.47
N ILE A 159 11.39 5.58 13.86
CA ILE A 159 10.92 5.34 12.50
C ILE A 159 9.43 5.68 12.41
N ASP A 160 8.59 5.14 13.30
CA ASP A 160 7.16 5.46 13.36
C ASP A 160 6.91 6.98 13.45
N SER A 161 7.74 7.69 14.23
CA SER A 161 7.63 9.15 14.35
C SER A 161 8.11 9.90 13.11
N LEU A 162 9.03 9.34 12.33
CA LEU A 162 9.49 9.92 11.07
C LEU A 162 8.48 9.67 9.96
N GLU A 163 7.88 8.48 9.90
CA GLU A 163 6.79 8.13 8.98
C GLU A 163 5.60 9.07 9.20
N TYR A 164 5.15 9.21 10.45
CA TYR A 164 4.07 10.15 10.78
C TYR A 164 4.39 11.60 10.37
N GLN A 165 5.66 12.03 10.46
CA GLN A 165 6.07 13.36 10.02
C GLN A 165 6.08 13.49 8.49
N LEU A 166 6.55 12.46 7.80
CA LEU A 166 6.54 12.41 6.34
C LEU A 166 5.09 12.51 5.84
N ASP A 167 4.17 11.74 6.42
CA ASP A 167 2.74 11.74 6.06
C ASP A 167 2.13 13.14 6.24
N GLU A 168 2.34 13.78 7.39
CA GLU A 168 1.84 15.14 7.63
C GLU A 168 2.45 16.17 6.67
N GLU A 169 3.72 16.01 6.29
CA GLU A 169 4.37 16.90 5.33
C GLU A 169 3.89 16.67 3.89
N ILE A 170 3.63 15.42 3.50
CA ILE A 170 3.05 15.07 2.19
C ILE A 170 1.61 15.58 2.12
N GLU A 171 0.78 15.30 3.13
CA GLU A 171 -0.62 15.75 3.20
C GLU A 171 -0.72 17.28 3.10
N ALA A 172 0.21 18.02 3.71
CA ALA A 172 0.26 19.47 3.61
C ALA A 172 0.61 19.99 2.20
N LEU A 173 1.21 19.16 1.35
CA LEU A 173 1.52 19.46 -0.05
C LEU A 173 0.41 19.03 -1.01
N LEU A 174 -0.44 18.07 -0.60
CA LEU A 174 -1.55 17.65 -1.43
C LEU A 174 -2.50 18.84 -1.62
N PRO A 175 -2.84 19.18 -2.88
CA PRO A 175 -3.82 20.22 -3.11
C PRO A 175 -5.16 19.78 -2.47
N LYS A 176 -6.09 20.73 -2.31
CA LYS A 176 -7.49 20.38 -2.03
C LYS A 176 -8.28 20.36 -3.33
N PRO A 177 -9.14 19.36 -3.55
CA PRO A 177 -10.00 19.36 -4.73
C PRO A 177 -10.92 20.58 -4.69
N THR A 178 -11.19 21.14 -5.86
CA THR A 178 -12.25 22.15 -6.01
C THR A 178 -13.62 21.47 -5.95
N GLU A 179 -14.68 22.22 -5.65
CA GLU A 179 -16.07 21.70 -5.67
C GLU A 179 -16.40 20.95 -6.98
N SER A 180 -15.91 21.45 -8.12
CA SER A 180 -16.10 20.79 -9.42
C SER A 180 -15.26 19.51 -9.58
N GLN A 181 -14.12 19.38 -8.90
CA GLN A 181 -13.32 18.15 -8.89
C GLN A 181 -13.92 17.14 -7.93
N GLU A 182 -14.39 17.57 -6.75
CA GLU A 182 -15.14 16.72 -5.81
C GLU A 182 -16.36 16.09 -6.49
N GLU A 183 -17.17 16.88 -7.21
CA GLU A 183 -18.32 16.36 -7.98
C GLU A 183 -17.91 15.32 -9.04
N GLN A 184 -16.73 15.47 -9.65
CA GLN A 184 -16.22 14.52 -10.65
C GLN A 184 -15.68 13.24 -10.00
N ILE A 185 -15.01 13.35 -8.86
CA ILE A 185 -14.52 12.22 -8.07
C ILE A 185 -15.72 11.38 -7.60
N ILE A 186 -16.72 12.02 -6.98
CA ILE A 186 -17.95 11.33 -6.54
C ILE A 186 -18.62 10.61 -7.72
N ALA A 187 -18.72 11.25 -8.88
CA ALA A 187 -19.31 10.61 -10.06
C ALA A 187 -18.49 9.41 -10.57
N ALA A 188 -17.17 9.43 -10.42
CA ALA A 188 -16.28 8.32 -10.77
C ALA A 188 -16.42 7.16 -9.76
N GLU A 189 -16.47 7.47 -8.46
CA GLU A 189 -16.71 6.51 -7.38
C GLU A 189 -18.09 5.84 -7.53
N GLU A 190 -19.16 6.61 -7.79
CA GLU A 190 -20.51 6.06 -8.05
C GLU A 190 -20.52 5.12 -9.26
N ALA A 191 -19.73 5.41 -10.30
CA ALA A 191 -19.60 4.55 -11.48
C ALA A 191 -18.84 3.26 -11.14
N PHE A 192 -17.73 3.36 -10.39
CA PHE A 192 -16.97 2.23 -9.88
C PHE A 192 -17.86 1.31 -9.03
N GLU A 193 -18.57 1.84 -8.05
CA GLU A 193 -19.50 1.08 -7.20
C GLU A 193 -20.57 0.36 -8.03
N ALA A 194 -21.11 1.01 -9.06
CA ALA A 194 -22.09 0.41 -9.95
C ALA A 194 -21.51 -0.74 -10.78
N GLU A 195 -20.22 -0.70 -11.14
CA GLU A 195 -19.52 -1.77 -11.84
C GLU A 195 -19.16 -2.93 -10.90
N VAL A 196 -18.71 -2.64 -9.68
CA VAL A 196 -18.52 -3.62 -8.60
C VAL A 196 -19.84 -4.36 -8.31
N GLY A 197 -20.95 -3.61 -8.21
CA GLY A 197 -22.30 -4.15 -8.02
C GLY A 197 -22.76 -5.12 -9.11
N GLN A 198 -22.25 -4.98 -10.34
CA GLN A 198 -22.53 -5.90 -11.45
C GLN A 198 -21.62 -7.14 -11.44
N LEU A 199 -20.45 -7.04 -10.81
CA LEU A 199 -19.44 -8.09 -10.77
C LEU A 199 -19.73 -9.12 -9.67
N LEU A 200 -20.35 -8.68 -8.57
CA LEU A 200 -20.60 -9.50 -7.39
C LEU A 200 -21.99 -10.16 -7.42
N THR A 201 -22.09 -11.30 -6.76
CA THR A 201 -23.38 -11.96 -6.51
C THR A 201 -24.14 -11.23 -5.39
N PRO A 202 -25.48 -11.38 -5.31
CA PRO A 202 -26.25 -10.77 -4.22
C PRO A 202 -25.77 -11.15 -2.82
N GLN A 203 -25.31 -12.39 -2.63
CA GLN A 203 -24.77 -12.83 -1.35
C GLN A 203 -23.40 -12.22 -1.03
N GLN A 204 -22.56 -11.98 -2.05
CA GLN A 204 -21.28 -11.30 -1.87
C GLN A 204 -21.52 -9.82 -1.54
N LEU A 205 -22.47 -9.16 -2.22
CA LEU A 205 -22.85 -7.78 -1.94
C LEU A 205 -23.40 -7.60 -0.52
N GLU A 206 -24.19 -8.55 -0.02
CA GLU A 206 -24.70 -8.49 1.36
C GLU A 206 -23.57 -8.51 2.40
N VAL A 207 -22.46 -9.21 2.13
CA VAL A 207 -21.28 -9.20 3.00
C VAL A 207 -20.53 -7.87 2.88
N VAL A 208 -20.33 -7.36 1.67
CA VAL A 208 -19.70 -6.04 1.43
C VAL A 208 -20.47 -4.93 2.14
N GLU A 209 -21.80 -4.90 2.01
CA GLU A 209 -22.67 -3.92 2.67
C GLU A 209 -22.60 -4.02 4.21
N GLN A 210 -22.42 -5.22 4.77
CA GLN A 210 -22.23 -5.42 6.20
C GLN A 210 -20.88 -4.86 6.69
N ASN A 211 -19.82 -5.04 5.90
CA ASN A 211 -18.50 -4.53 6.22
C ASN A 211 -18.49 -3.00 6.15
N LEU A 212 -19.02 -2.40 5.07
CA LEU A 212 -19.17 -0.93 4.93
C LEU A 212 -20.03 -0.31 6.04
N ALA A 213 -21.10 -0.98 6.46
CA ALA A 213 -21.95 -0.48 7.54
C ALA A 213 -21.25 -0.48 8.91
N CYS A 214 -20.22 -1.32 9.10
CA CYS A 214 -19.37 -1.28 10.29
C CYS A 214 -18.55 0.02 10.28
N GLU A 215 -17.85 0.27 9.17
CA GLU A 215 -16.95 1.42 8.99
C GLU A 215 -17.69 2.75 9.18
N TRP A 216 -18.87 2.91 8.58
CA TRP A 216 -19.65 4.16 8.69
C TRP A 216 -20.34 4.36 10.04
N SER A 217 -20.42 3.33 10.88
CA SER A 217 -20.98 3.47 12.23
C SER A 217 -20.00 4.11 13.23
N GLU A 218 -18.74 4.29 12.83
CA GLU A 218 -17.70 4.94 13.64
C GLU A 218 -17.60 6.46 13.41
N ASP A 219 -18.23 6.98 12.34
CA ASP A 219 -18.24 8.41 11.96
C ASP A 219 -19.46 9.21 12.49
N GLU A 220 -20.41 8.60 13.21
CA GLU A 220 -21.57 9.25 13.89
C GLU A 220 -21.37 9.50 15.40
#